data_AF-A0A954UKU7-F1
#
_entry.id   AF-A0A954UKU7-F1
#
_cell.length_a   1.000
_cell.length_b   1.000
_cell.length_c   1.000
_cell.angle_alpha   90.00
_cell.angle_beta   90.00
_cell.angle_gamma   90.00
#
_symmetry.space_group_name_H-M   'P 1'
#
loop_
_entity.id
_entity.type
_entity.pdbx_description
1 polymer ?
#
loop_
_entity_poly.entity_id
_entity_poly.type
_entity_poly.pdbx_seq_one_letter_code
_entity_poly.pdbx_strand_id
1 'polypeptide(L)' 'LTELRHLFLEGNKLTDLAVLVGMAEKDASGEQRFAPFWNLYLANNPLDDAKTKPQLERLKELGARLHMEPTPR' A
#
# COMPACT_ATOMS: atom_id res chain seq x y z
N LEU A 1 -10.47 5.29 -13.26
CA LEU A 1 -10.41 4.65 -11.92
C LEU A 1 -10.51 5.77 -10.89
N THR A 2 -11.72 6.15 -10.51
CA THR A 2 -11.95 7.39 -9.76
C THR A 2 -11.70 7.23 -8.26
N GLU A 3 -11.80 6.03 -7.68
CA GLU A 3 -11.60 5.83 -6.24
C GLU A 3 -11.06 4.42 -5.95
N LEU A 4 -9.75 4.30 -5.72
CA LEU A 4 -9.11 3.08 -5.21
C LEU A 4 -9.02 3.16 -3.69
N ARG A 5 -10.06 2.72 -2.97
CA ARG A 5 -10.09 2.79 -1.49
C ARG A 5 -9.55 1.55 -0.78
N HIS A 6 -9.72 0.37 -1.37
CA HIS A 6 -9.30 -0.90 -0.78
C HIS A 6 -8.56 -1.74 -1.81
N LEU A 7 -7.35 -2.17 -1.48
CA LEU A 7 -6.54 -3.09 -2.26
C LEU A 7 -6.23 -4.32 -1.41
N PHE A 8 -6.85 -5.43 -1.77
CA PHE A 8 -6.60 -6.73 -1.13
C PHE A 8 -5.52 -7.45 -1.91
N LEU A 9 -4.29 -7.36 -1.41
CA LEU A 9 -3.12 -8.01 -1.99
C LEU A 9 -2.65 -9.18 -1.12
N GLU A 10 -3.47 -9.63 -0.17
CA GLU A 10 -3.14 -10.69 0.77
C GLU A 10 -2.88 -12.03 0.06
N GLY A 11 -1.87 -12.79 0.53
CA GLY A 11 -1.54 -14.11 -0.01
C GLY A 11 -0.92 -14.10 -1.41
N ASN A 12 -0.44 -12.95 -1.87
CA ASN A 12 0.35 -12.84 -3.10
C ASN A 12 1.84 -13.12 -2.82
N LYS A 13 2.66 -13.04 -3.87
CA LYS A 13 4.12 -13.16 -3.79
C LYS A 13 4.79 -11.80 -3.91
N LEU A 14 4.22 -10.78 -3.27
CA LEU A 14 4.81 -9.44 -3.28
C LEU A 14 6.05 -9.42 -2.38
N THR A 15 7.18 -9.08 -2.98
CA THR A 15 8.46 -8.88 -2.29
C THR A 15 8.85 -7.40 -2.21
N ASP A 16 8.16 -6.55 -2.96
CA ASP A 16 8.49 -5.13 -3.14
C ASP A 16 7.19 -4.30 -3.26
N LEU A 17 7.15 -3.16 -2.56
CA LEU A 17 6.04 -2.21 -2.56
C LEU A 17 6.41 -0.88 -3.26
N ALA A 18 7.57 -0.79 -3.90
CA ALA A 18 8.05 0.40 -4.61
C ALA A 18 7.05 0.87 -5.66
N VAL A 19 6.39 -0.06 -6.35
CA VAL A 19 5.35 0.28 -7.34
C VAL A 19 4.16 0.97 -6.67
N LEU A 20 3.74 0.50 -5.49
CA LEU A 20 2.64 1.12 -4.72
C LEU A 20 3.06 2.50 -4.21
N VAL A 21 4.30 2.64 -3.72
CA VAL A 21 4.86 3.94 -3.31
C VAL A 21 4.85 4.92 -4.49
N GLY A 22 5.36 4.51 -5.66
CA GLY A 22 5.38 5.36 -6.85
C GLY A 22 3.98 5.76 -7.34
N MET A 23 3.00 4.86 -7.22
CA MET A 23 1.61 5.21 -7.49
C MET A 23 1.05 6.22 -6.48
N ALA A 24 1.30 6.02 -5.19
CA ALA A 24 0.86 6.93 -4.14
C ALA A 24 1.53 8.31 -4.26
N GLU A 25 2.83 8.38 -4.57
CA GLU A 25 3.55 9.65 -4.74
C GLU A 25 3.05 10.42 -5.96
N LYS A 26 2.76 9.71 -7.06
CA LYS A 26 2.20 10.31 -8.28
C LYS A 26 0.79 10.84 -8.05
N ASP A 27 -0.02 10.13 -7.27
CA ASP A 27 -1.37 10.59 -6.91
C ASP A 27 -1.31 11.75 -5.90
N ALA A 28 -0.42 11.67 -4.90
CA ALA A 28 -0.20 12.71 -3.92
C ALA A 28 0.29 14.04 -4.53
N SER A 29 1.11 13.95 -5.59
CA SER A 29 1.57 15.10 -6.37
C SER A 29 0.54 15.60 -7.41
N GLY A 30 -0.51 14.82 -7.65
CA GLY A 30 -1.53 15.09 -8.65
C GLY A 30 -2.87 15.44 -8.00
N GLU A 31 -3.89 14.63 -8.31
CA GLU A 31 -5.28 14.87 -7.89
C GLU A 31 -5.63 14.33 -6.49
N GLN A 32 -4.69 13.68 -5.77
CA GLN A 32 -4.88 13.11 -4.42
C GLN A 32 -6.18 12.29 -4.28
N ARG A 33 -6.47 11.44 -5.28
CA ARG A 33 -7.77 10.76 -5.35
C ARG A 33 -7.84 9.52 -4.47
N PHE A 34 -6.71 8.89 -4.18
CA PHE A 34 -6.69 7.62 -3.48
C PHE A 34 -5.56 7.47 -2.46
N ALA A 35 -4.41 8.12 -2.64
CA ALA A 35 -3.29 8.05 -1.69
C ALA A 35 -3.71 8.30 -0.22
N PRO A 36 -4.48 9.34 0.12
CA PRO A 36 -4.88 9.62 1.51
C PRO A 36 -5.96 8.69 2.07
N PHE A 37 -6.61 7.88 1.24
CA PHE A 37 -7.70 6.96 1.66
C PHE A 37 -7.40 5.50 1.33
N TRP A 38 -6.16 5.19 0.99
CA TRP A 38 -5.80 3.87 0.48
C TRP A 38 -5.72 2.86 1.62
N ASN A 39 -6.48 1.77 1.57
CA ASN A 39 -6.34 0.65 2.50
C ASN A 39 -5.65 -0.51 1.77
N LEU A 40 -4.41 -0.78 2.13
CA LEU A 40 -3.59 -1.83 1.55
C LEU A 40 -3.55 -3.01 2.49
N TYR A 41 -4.06 -4.16 2.05
CA TYR A 41 -4.00 -5.40 2.82
C TYR A 41 -2.90 -6.28 2.24
N LEU A 42 -1.83 -6.46 3.00
CA LEU A 42 -0.59 -7.09 2.55
C LEU A 42 -0.26 -8.38 3.34
N ALA A 43 -1.19 -8.87 4.17
CA ALA A 43 -1.01 -10.09 4.95
C ALA A 43 -0.58 -11.28 4.07
N ASN A 44 0.19 -12.22 4.64
CA ASN A 44 0.65 -13.43 3.94
C ASN A 44 1.46 -13.19 2.64
N ASN A 45 2.10 -12.02 2.48
CA ASN A 45 3.09 -11.80 1.43
C ASN A 45 4.52 -11.98 1.97
N PRO A 46 5.45 -12.50 1.15
CA PRO A 46 6.87 -12.58 1.48
C PRO A 46 7.53 -11.19 1.35
N LEU A 47 7.11 -10.24 2.19
CA LEU A 47 7.67 -8.90 2.24
C LEU A 47 9.05 -8.95 2.91
N ASP A 48 10.06 -8.43 2.23
CA ASP A 48 11.39 -8.27 2.80
C ASP A 48 11.41 -7.00 3.65
N ASP A 49 11.31 -7.14 4.98
CA ASP A 49 11.26 -6.04 5.95
C ASP A 49 12.33 -4.96 5.72
N ALA A 50 13.53 -5.35 5.27
CA ALA A 50 14.63 -4.41 5.04
C ALA A 50 14.33 -3.44 3.89
N LYS A 51 13.56 -3.88 2.88
CA LYS A 51 13.17 -3.08 1.72
C LYS A 51 11.80 -2.45 1.88
N THR A 52 10.87 -3.16 2.51
CA THR A 52 9.48 -2.73 2.62
C THR A 52 9.27 -1.76 3.76
N LYS A 53 10.03 -1.80 4.87
CA LYS A 53 9.93 -0.78 5.95
C LYS A 53 9.93 0.67 5.45
N PRO A 54 10.95 1.14 4.71
CA PRO A 54 10.97 2.52 4.23
C PRO A 54 9.81 2.82 3.27
N GLN A 55 9.37 1.82 2.49
CA GLN A 55 8.23 1.95 1.58
C GLN A 55 6.89 2.07 2.34
N LEU A 56 6.72 1.29 3.41
CA LEU A 56 5.56 1.31 4.29
C LEU A 56 5.47 2.65 5.03
N GLU A 57 6.57 3.13 5.59
CA GLU A 57 6.66 4.46 6.21
C GLU A 57 6.24 5.54 5.21
N ARG A 58 6.77 5.47 3.98
CA ARG A 58 6.41 6.43 2.92
C ARG A 58 4.93 6.39 2.56
N LEU A 59 4.35 5.20 2.42
CA LEU A 59 2.92 5.03 2.17
C LEU A 59 2.09 5.62 3.32
N LYS A 60 2.51 5.44 4.56
CA LYS A 60 1.87 6.03 5.75
C LYS A 60 1.93 7.56 5.73
N GLU A 61 3.07 8.14 5.37
CA GLU A 61 3.22 9.60 5.21
C GLU A 61 2.30 10.18 4.15
N LEU A 62 2.04 9.42 3.08
CA LEU A 62 1.11 9.79 2.01
C LEU A 62 -0.37 9.59 2.39
N GLY A 63 -0.64 9.08 3.60
CA GLY A 63 -1.98 8.86 4.16
C GLY A 63 -2.56 7.46 3.91
N ALA A 64 -1.81 6.55 3.32
CA ALA A 64 -2.26 5.17 3.13
C ALA A 64 -2.25 4.39 4.45
N ARG A 65 -3.26 3.54 4.63
CA ARG A 65 -3.44 2.62 5.76
C ARG A 65 -2.99 1.22 5.35
N LEU A 66 -2.05 0.68 6.12
CA LEU A 66 -1.44 -0.61 5.89
C LEU A 66 -2.04 -1.63 6.86
N HIS A 67 -2.62 -2.70 6.33
CA HIS A 67 -3.18 -3.82 7.07
C HIS A 67 -2.30 -5.04 6.82
N MET A 68 -1.53 -5.44 7.82
CA MET A 68 -0.73 -6.66 7.78
C MET A 68 -1.41 -7.84 8.48
N GLU A 69 -2.57 -7.59 9.07
CA GLU A 69 -3.40 -8.61 9.69
C GLU A 69 -4.30 -9.25 8.62
N PRO A 70 -4.39 -10.59 8.57
CA PRO A 70 -5.26 -11.26 7.62
C PRO A 70 -6.72 -10.92 7.91
N THR A 71 -7.44 -10.42 6.91
CA THR A 71 -8.87 -10.12 7.06
C THR A 71 -9.64 -11.42 7.35
N PRO A 72 -10.40 -11.54 8.46
CA PRO A 72 -11.21 -12.73 8.72
C PRO A 72 -12.30 -12.83 7.64
N ARG A 73 -12.29 -13.95 6.91
CA ARG A 73 -13.30 -14.29 5.89
C ARG A 73 -14.54 -14.92 6.51
#